data_AF-A0A2H3KHI2-F1
#
_entry.id   AF-A0A2H3KHI2-F1
#
_cell.length_a   1.000
_cell.length_b   1.000
_cell.length_c   1.000
_cell.angle_alpha   90.00
_cell.angle_beta   90.00
_cell.angle_gamma   90.00
#
_symmetry.space_group_name_H-M   'P 1'
#
loop_
_entity.id
_entity.type
_entity.pdbx_description
1 polymer ?
#
loop_
_entity_poly.entity_id
_entity_poly.type
_entity_poly.pdbx_seq_one_letter_code
_entity_poly.pdbx_strand_id
1 'polypeptide(L)'
;MSIESFRDNAREILTNMLAETPRADRHELIEVYTDAMTRLYAVEAHRLLSEVIEDSRTRLDARLSPDPVRQTIAGVQTTIQDIWDNLWK
;
A
#
# COMPACT_ATOMS: atom_id res chain seq x y z
N MET A 1 -1.52 4.33 4.46
CA MET A 1 -2.98 4.05 4.33
C MET A 1 -3.22 2.66 4.90
N SER A 2 -4.20 2.47 5.78
CA SER A 2 -4.35 1.20 6.51
C SER A 2 -4.84 0.07 5.58
N ILE A 3 -4.59 -1.18 5.97
CA ILE A 3 -5.16 -2.40 5.39
C ILE A 3 -6.67 -2.27 5.12
N GLU A 4 -7.36 -1.43 5.88
CA GLU A 4 -8.78 -1.14 5.76
C GLU A 4 -9.14 -0.52 4.41
N SER A 5 -8.30 0.39 3.86
CA SER A 5 -8.60 1.00 2.55
C SER A 5 -8.49 0.01 1.39
N PHE A 6 -7.48 -0.88 1.41
CA PHE A 6 -7.39 -1.96 0.41
C PHE A 6 -8.58 -2.91 0.55
N ARG A 7 -8.93 -3.27 1.79
CA ARG A 7 -10.06 -4.16 2.10
C ARG A 7 -11.38 -3.57 1.61
N ASP A 8 -11.60 -2.27 1.79
CA ASP A 8 -12.83 -1.61 1.39
C ASP A 8 -12.96 -1.54 -0.13
N ASN A 9 -11.89 -1.17 -0.84
CA ASN A 9 -11.84 -1.20 -2.30
C ASN A 9 -12.06 -2.62 -2.86
N ALA A 10 -11.42 -3.63 -2.27
CA ALA A 10 -11.61 -5.03 -2.65
C ALA A 10 -13.05 -5.49 -2.40
N ARG A 11 -13.67 -5.07 -1.28
CA ARG A 11 -15.07 -5.37 -0.98
C ARG A 11 -16.01 -4.75 -2.02
N GLU A 12 -15.76 -3.51 -2.44
CA GLU A 12 -16.54 -2.84 -3.48
C GLU A 12 -16.46 -3.61 -4.81
N ILE A 13 -15.25 -3.96 -5.25
CA ILE A 13 -15.01 -4.76 -6.46
C ILE A 13 -15.80 -6.08 -6.41
N LEU A 14 -15.73 -6.81 -5.31
CA LEU A 14 -16.45 -8.09 -5.14
C LEU A 14 -17.97 -7.88 -5.08
N THR A 15 -18.44 -6.79 -4.48
CA THR A 15 -19.87 -6.46 -4.41
C THR A 15 -20.43 -6.20 -5.80
N ASN A 16 -19.68 -5.49 -6.64
CA ASN A 16 -20.05 -5.22 -8.03
C ASN A 16 -20.10 -6.50 -8.86
N MET A 17 -19.11 -7.39 -8.69
CA MET A 17 -19.11 -8.71 -9.34
C MET A 17 -20.38 -9.50 -9.00
N LEU A 18 -20.77 -9.56 -7.72
CA LEU A 18 -21.97 -10.27 -7.27
C LEU A 18 -23.26 -9.65 -7.84
N ALA A 19 -23.32 -8.33 -7.99
CA ALA A 19 -24.46 -7.64 -8.57
C ALA A 19 -24.62 -7.90 -10.08
N GLU A 20 -23.52 -8.09 -10.80
CA GLU A 20 -23.48 -8.33 -12.24
C GLU A 20 -23.59 -9.81 -12.63
N THR A 21 -23.28 -10.71 -11.70
CA THR A 21 -23.31 -12.18 -11.89
C THR A 21 -24.60 -12.73 -12.53
N PRO A 22 -25.82 -12.20 -12.27
CA PRO A 22 -27.03 -12.70 -12.92
C PRO A 22 -27.19 -12.27 -14.39
N ARG A 23 -26.39 -11.31 -14.87
CA ARG A 23 -26.65 -10.55 -16.11
C ARG A 23 -25.63 -10.77 -17.23
N ALA A 24 -24.45 -11.32 -16.93
CA ALA A 24 -23.36 -11.45 -17.90
C ALA A 24 -22.75 -12.85 -17.92
N ASP A 25 -21.90 -13.11 -18.93
CA ASP A 25 -21.12 -14.33 -19.01
C ASP A 25 -20.16 -14.44 -17.83
N ARG A 26 -20.16 -15.61 -17.18
CA ARG A 26 -19.39 -15.81 -15.94
C ARG A 26 -17.88 -15.80 -16.18
N HIS A 27 -17.43 -16.27 -17.33
CA HIS A 27 -16.01 -16.34 -17.65
C HIS A 27 -15.46 -14.93 -17.89
N GLU A 28 -16.18 -14.13 -18.67
CA GLU A 28 -15.83 -12.74 -18.93
C GLU A 28 -15.82 -11.90 -17.65
N LEU A 29 -16.83 -12.08 -16.78
CA LEU A 29 -16.85 -11.43 -15.46
C LEU A 29 -15.63 -11.80 -14.61
N ILE A 30 -15.29 -13.09 -14.51
CA ILE A 30 -14.15 -13.53 -13.70
C ILE A 30 -12.85 -12.90 -14.20
N GLU A 31 -12.62 -12.86 -15.51
CA GLU A 31 -11.42 -12.24 -16.09
C GLU A 31 -11.35 -10.74 -15.75
N VAL A 32 -12.42 -9.99 -16.00
CA VAL A 32 -12.47 -8.53 -15.75
C VAL A 32 -12.22 -8.21 -14.27
N TYR A 33 -12.86 -8.95 -13.36
CA TYR A 33 -12.72 -8.71 -11.93
C TYR A 33 -11.39 -9.20 -11.37
N THR A 34 -10.79 -10.24 -11.96
CA THR A 34 -9.42 -10.67 -11.63
C THR A 34 -8.39 -9.61 -12.04
N ASP A 35 -8.57 -9.00 -13.21
CA ASP A 35 -7.76 -7.88 -13.67
C ASP A 35 -7.90 -6.66 -12.75
N ALA A 36 -9.13 -6.33 -12.35
CA ALA A 36 -9.40 -5.22 -11.42
C ALA A 36 -8.70 -5.44 -10.06
N MET A 37 -8.79 -6.64 -9.50
CA MET A 37 -8.11 -7.01 -8.26
C MET A 37 -6.59 -6.97 -8.39
N THR A 38 -6.05 -7.44 -9.51
CA THR A 38 -4.60 -7.41 -9.78
C THR A 38 -4.07 -5.99 -9.87
N ARG A 39 -4.81 -5.08 -10.52
CA ARG A 39 -4.46 -3.66 -10.58
C ARG A 39 -4.52 -3.00 -9.21
N LEU A 40 -5.56 -3.29 -8.42
CA LEU A 40 -5.67 -2.78 -7.05
C LEU A 40 -4.46 -3.21 -6.22
N TYR A 41 -4.08 -4.49 -6.28
CA TYR A 41 -2.88 -5.00 -5.60
C TYR A 41 -1.60 -4.30 -6.07
N ALA A 42 -1.40 -4.16 -7.38
CA ALA A 42 -0.21 -3.52 -7.94
C ALA A 42 -0.07 -2.06 -7.50
N VAL A 43 -1.18 -1.30 -7.52
CA VAL A 43 -1.21 0.11 -7.09
C VAL A 43 -0.85 0.22 -5.61
N GLU A 44 -1.48 -0.58 -4.75
CA GLU A 44 -1.20 -0.51 -3.32
C GLU A 44 0.21 -0.97 -2.96
N ALA A 45 0.71 -2.03 -3.59
CA ALA A 45 2.08 -2.49 -3.39
C ALA A 45 3.10 -1.41 -3.80
N HIS A 46 2.90 -0.77 -4.96
CA HIS A 46 3.77 0.33 -5.41
C HIS A 46 3.71 1.54 -4.47
N ARG A 47 2.52 1.86 -3.97
CA ARG A 47 2.31 2.97 -3.04
C ARG A 47 3.05 2.73 -1.72
N LEU A 48 2.91 1.54 -1.14
CA LEU A 48 3.62 1.14 0.08
C LEU A 48 5.13 1.15 -0.10
N LEU A 49 5.64 0.62 -1.21
CA LEU A 49 7.07 0.66 -1.53
C LEU A 49 7.56 2.11 -1.66
N SER A 50 6.77 2.98 -2.27
CA SER A 50 7.09 4.40 -2.41
C SER A 50 7.12 5.12 -1.05
N GLU A 51 6.17 4.82 -0.15
CA GLU A 51 6.17 5.33 1.23
C GLU A 51 7.46 4.91 1.98
N VAL A 52 7.88 3.65 1.86
CA VAL A 52 9.12 3.14 2.47
C VAL A 52 10.36 3.81 1.89
N ILE A 53 10.42 3.98 0.57
CA ILE A 53 11.55 4.61 -0.11
C ILE A 53 11.66 6.08 0.29
N GLU A 54 10.54 6.80 0.35
CA GLU A 54 10.55 8.23 0.70
C GLU A 54 10.92 8.47 2.17
N ASP A 55 10.45 7.62 3.09
CA ASP A 55 10.90 7.66 4.49
C ASP A 55 12.42 7.40 4.59
N SER A 56 12.90 6.36 3.90
CA SER A 56 14.32 6.01 3.87
C SER A 56 15.17 7.16 3.32
N ARG A 57 14.70 7.84 2.25
CA ARG A 57 15.37 9.00 1.66
C ARG A 57 15.40 10.18 2.63
N THR A 58 14.27 10.52 3.23
CA THR A 58 14.17 11.62 4.20
C THR A 58 15.13 11.43 5.37
N ARG A 59 15.30 10.18 5.83
CA ARG A 59 16.24 9.83 6.90
C ARG A 59 17.70 9.92 6.47
N LEU A 60 18.02 9.45 5.27
CA LEU A 60 19.37 9.60 4.72
C LEU A 60 19.74 11.09 4.62
N ASP A 61 18.84 11.92 4.10
CA ASP A 61 19.03 13.36 4.00
C ASP A 61 19.19 14.02 5.38
N ALA A 62 18.43 13.58 6.39
CA ALA A 62 18.57 14.06 7.76
C ALA A 62 19.88 13.63 8.43
N ARG A 63 20.39 12.43 8.15
CA ARG A 63 21.70 11.94 8.64
C ARG A 63 22.87 12.64 7.98
N LEU A 64 22.74 13.00 6.71
CA LEU A 64 23.74 13.74 5.95
C LEU A 64 23.67 15.25 6.23
N SER A 65 22.67 15.71 6.99
CA SER A 65 22.53 17.10 7.37
C SER A 65 23.69 17.56 8.26
N PRO A 66 24.24 18.78 8.04
CA PRO A 66 25.27 19.35 8.91
C PRO A 66 24.75 19.79 10.29
N ASP A 67 23.45 19.70 10.54
CA ASP A 67 22.80 20.02 11.82
C ASP A 67 22.76 18.78 12.76
N PRO A 68 23.45 18.79 13.91
CA PRO A 68 23.49 17.67 14.86
C PRO A 68 22.11 17.29 15.43
N VAL A 69 21.18 18.24 15.50
CA VAL A 69 19.82 17.99 16.00
C VAL A 69 19.03 17.14 14.99
N ARG A 70 19.18 17.43 13.69
CA ARG A 70 18.56 16.64 12.61
C ARG A 70 19.13 15.22 12.52
N GLN A 71 20.43 15.06 12.76
CA GLN A 71 21.07 13.74 12.82
C GLN A 71 20.54 12.88 13.98
N THR A 72 20.32 13.48 15.14
CA THR A 72 19.81 12.78 16.34
C THR A 72 18.35 12.33 16.15
N ILE A 73 17.50 13.18 15.56
CA ILE A 73 16.10 12.84 15.26
C ILE A 73 16.01 11.68 14.26
N ALA A 74 16.87 11.64 13.25
CA ALA A 74 16.96 10.55 12.27
C ALA A 74 17.44 9.20 12.86
N GLY A 75 18.04 9.24 14.05
CA GLY A 75 18.42 8.05 14.83
C GLY A 75 17.27 7.48 15.67
N VAL A 76 16.26 8.28 15.99
CA VAL A 76 15.23 7.94 17.01
C VAL A 76 13.84 7.67 16.39
N GLN A 77 13.51 8.23 15.22
CA GLN A 77 12.20 8.02 14.61
C GLN A 77 12.13 6.75 13.76
N THR A 78 11.24 5.86 14.23
CA THR A 78 10.68 4.66 13.59
C THR A 78 11.61 3.88 12.69
N THR A 79 12.00 2.70 13.16
CA THR A 79 12.90 1.82 12.42
C THR A 79 12.11 1.28 11.22
N ILE A 80 12.76 0.93 10.12
CA ILE A 80 12.13 0.17 9.01
C ILE A 80 11.33 -1.04 9.57
N GLN A 81 11.74 -1.56 10.72
CA GLN A 81 10.98 -2.53 11.52
C GLN A 81 9.58 -2.07 11.93
N ASP A 82 9.33 -0.83 12.33
CA ASP A 82 7.98 -0.36 12.68
C ASP A 82 7.06 -0.29 11.44
N ILE A 83 7.61 0.09 10.28
CA ILE A 83 6.84 0.07 9.02
C ILE A 83 6.58 -1.37 8.58
N TRP A 84 7.59 -2.24 8.70
CA TRP A 84 7.46 -3.68 8.43
C TRP A 84 6.45 -4.35 9.37
N ASP A 85 6.49 -4.03 10.66
CA ASP A 85 5.57 -4.56 11.67
C ASP A 85 4.15 -4.06 11.44
N ASN A 86 3.96 -2.83 10.94
CA ASN A 86 2.66 -2.30 10.53
C ASN A 86 2.15 -2.86 9.20
N LEU A 87 3.02 -3.39 8.34
CA LEU A 87 2.63 -4.10 7.12
C LEU A 87 2.13 -5.52 7.42
N TRP A 88 2.59 -6.12 8.52
CA TRP A 88 2.27 -7.52 8.89
C TRP A 88 1.28 -7.68 10.05
N LYS A 89 0.88 -6.59 10.72
CA LYS A 89 -0.21 -6.57 11.71
C LYS A 89 -1.54 -6.19 11.08
#